data_AF-A0A1X2IB92-F1
#
_entry.id   AF-A0A1X2IB92-F1
#
_cell.length_a   1.000
_cell.length_b   1.000
_cell.length_c   1.000
_cell.angle_alpha   90.00
_cell.angle_beta   90.00
_cell.angle_gamma   90.00
#
_symmetry.space_group_name_H-M   'P 1'
#
loop_
_entity.id
_entity.type
_entity.pdbx_description
1 polymer ?
#
loop_
_entity_poly.entity_id
_entity_poly.type
_entity_poly.pdbx_seq_one_letter_code
_entity_poly.pdbx_strand_id
1 'polypeptide(L)'
;MVQDICHPDSEYVDSTSVNRLVDSIAHVTTHEDTTITLKPINSTFQCLCEKQFKTQSGFRRHATKCSLIKSISFASTSTPYPCNETDSESEEELIPGCTAKLPSIPDIPAIDMEKIPPTTRTYDHAFIHACDGTRWTSEEQQRMISILNAYQLRPISLINKHNVETNALTHTHHLATCSAEEMQVSPVLPTKKRKIDTSLLPALSLEAPLYGALCSGPFSKHFLGDSYVEINDEMADFLNTDWALYPQMRFATSRVLAGTLLLNESSGQALVVNTVEVYGRQRTIDSHRECFKEFKNKSPTSSLPPPTSRYPFVWPTSLDDDDGRKLVIGTKVFNALVTSSLRLDTDLPPEVGPGTCQFILDDYQQSKSTRLFIKETAWKAATTMAKNKSTTRICSYDILYQLRQLRTRFHHQSTYFCCRSSNELTDTVTTRPYTVFTLANYDNAKDSSSYRIASDFFSHVALSVIRNEDVLVKQDVEAFTKRLPNCDIQKALTSILDLFDDDDTSATTIHIINNSNLNSHLETLAKRLSTHISTANESIVKAVARAYQ
;
A
#
# COMPACT_ATOMS: atom_id res chain seq x y z
N MET A 1 -67.12 0.44 -13.40
CA MET A 1 -66.13 0.10 -12.36
C MET A 1 -64.94 1.00 -12.56
N VAL A 2 -64.45 1.53 -11.44
CA VAL A 2 -63.64 2.73 -11.22
C VAL A 2 -62.36 2.87 -12.06
N GLN A 3 -62.06 4.14 -12.31
CA GLN A 3 -61.04 4.85 -13.07
C GLN A 3 -59.68 5.02 -12.35
N ASP A 4 -58.63 5.27 -13.14
CA ASP A 4 -57.65 6.38 -13.06
C ASP A 4 -56.13 6.12 -12.90
N ILE A 5 -55.40 6.58 -13.95
CA ILE A 5 -54.28 7.56 -14.04
C ILE A 5 -53.23 7.66 -12.90
N CYS A 6 -51.93 7.54 -13.24
CA CYS A 6 -50.84 8.57 -13.09
C CYS A 6 -49.41 8.03 -12.87
N HIS A 7 -48.48 8.56 -13.69
CA HIS A 7 -47.08 8.99 -13.52
C HIS A 7 -45.94 8.13 -12.91
N PRO A 8 -44.70 8.26 -13.48
CA PRO A 8 -43.46 7.73 -12.92
C PRO A 8 -42.66 8.79 -12.14
N ASP A 9 -42.16 8.47 -10.96
CA ASP A 9 -41.09 9.23 -10.27
C ASP A 9 -40.40 8.40 -9.18
N SER A 10 -39.05 8.41 -9.23
CA SER A 10 -38.08 8.23 -8.12
C SER A 10 -38.10 6.91 -7.32
N GLU A 11 -37.03 6.34 -6.75
CA GLU A 11 -35.67 6.77 -6.42
C GLU A 11 -34.73 5.58 -6.69
N TYR A 12 -33.62 5.80 -7.40
CA TYR A 12 -32.52 4.84 -7.42
C TYR A 12 -31.67 5.12 -6.16
N VAL A 13 -31.67 4.18 -5.23
CA VAL A 13 -30.95 4.30 -3.96
C VAL A 13 -29.44 4.34 -4.22
N ASP A 14 -28.85 5.44 -3.80
CA ASP A 14 -27.43 5.77 -3.76
C ASP A 14 -26.66 4.72 -2.92
N SER A 15 -25.68 4.05 -3.54
CA SER A 15 -24.79 3.09 -2.88
C SER A 15 -23.36 3.60 -2.90
N THR A 16 -23.13 4.68 -2.14
CA THR A 16 -21.80 5.21 -1.85
C THR A 16 -21.18 4.51 -0.62
N SER A 17 -19.95 4.03 -0.78
CA SER A 17 -18.96 3.62 0.23
C SER A 17 -19.44 3.51 1.69
N VAL A 18 -19.94 2.33 2.08
CA VAL A 18 -20.19 1.98 3.48
C VAL A 18 -18.92 1.32 4.04
N ASN A 19 -18.24 1.99 4.98
CA ASN A 19 -17.32 1.31 5.90
C ASN A 19 -18.12 0.25 6.66
N ARG A 20 -18.09 -0.99 6.18
CA ARG A 20 -18.83 -2.09 6.78
C ARG A 20 -18.33 -2.29 8.22
N LEU A 21 -19.24 -2.18 9.17
CA LEU A 21 -19.03 -2.34 10.62
C LEU A 21 -18.71 -3.77 11.05
N VAL A 22 -18.36 -4.66 10.12
CA VAL A 22 -18.11 -6.07 10.39
C VAL A 22 -16.90 -6.13 11.35
N ASP A 23 -17.13 -6.72 12.53
CA ASP A 23 -16.15 -6.94 13.61
C ASP A 23 -15.71 -5.75 14.49
N SER A 24 -16.41 -4.61 14.43
CA SER A 24 -16.09 -3.47 15.31
C SER A 24 -16.72 -3.63 16.71
N ILE A 25 -15.92 -3.69 17.79
CA ILE A 25 -16.43 -3.70 19.17
C ILE A 25 -16.24 -2.33 19.83
N ALA A 26 -17.31 -1.76 20.39
CA ALA A 26 -17.27 -0.53 21.17
C ALA A 26 -17.42 -0.83 22.67
N HIS A 27 -16.53 -0.31 23.50
CA HIS A 27 -16.65 -0.31 24.95
C HIS A 27 -17.14 1.08 25.40
N VAL A 28 -18.33 1.11 25.99
CA VAL A 28 -19.02 2.33 26.43
C VAL A 28 -19.06 2.34 27.95
N THR A 29 -18.61 3.41 28.57
CA THR A 29 -18.74 3.64 30.02
C THR A 29 -19.88 4.61 30.26
N THR A 30 -20.87 4.24 31.08
CA THR A 30 -22.00 5.10 31.45
C THR A 30 -21.58 6.13 32.51
N HIS A 31 -22.43 7.13 32.78
CA HIS A 31 -22.21 8.05 33.91
C HIS A 31 -22.29 7.38 35.28
N GLU A 32 -22.86 6.17 35.36
CA GLU A 32 -22.88 5.31 36.54
C GLU A 32 -21.65 4.37 36.61
N ASP A 33 -20.61 4.66 35.83
CA ASP A 33 -19.36 3.90 35.75
C ASP A 33 -19.51 2.41 35.35
N THR A 34 -20.65 2.06 34.74
CA THR A 34 -20.88 0.72 34.17
C THR A 34 -20.29 0.64 32.77
N THR A 35 -19.46 -0.38 32.52
CA THR A 35 -18.87 -0.61 31.18
C THR A 35 -19.69 -1.64 30.41
N ILE A 36 -20.20 -1.23 29.25
CA ILE A 36 -21.03 -2.04 28.36
C ILE A 36 -20.29 -2.23 27.04
N THR A 37 -20.28 -3.48 26.55
CA THR A 37 -19.70 -3.82 25.26
C THR A 37 -20.79 -3.88 24.20
N LEU A 38 -20.75 -2.97 23.24
CA LEU A 38 -21.69 -2.90 22.13
C LEU A 38 -21.07 -3.52 20.88
N LYS A 39 -21.76 -4.53 20.34
CA LYS A 39 -21.46 -5.11 19.02
C LYS A 39 -22.49 -4.58 18.02
N PRO A 40 -22.10 -4.29 16.77
CA PRO A 40 -23.01 -3.83 15.75
C PRO A 40 -24.00 -4.95 15.41
N ILE A 41 -25.29 -4.61 15.38
CA ILE A 41 -26.38 -5.51 14.98
C ILE A 41 -26.86 -5.01 13.61
N ASN A 42 -26.93 -5.91 12.62
CA ASN A 42 -27.32 -5.57 11.24
C ASN A 42 -26.51 -4.40 10.64
N SER A 43 -25.19 -4.38 10.88
CA SER A 43 -24.29 -3.29 10.45
C SER A 43 -24.67 -1.91 11.01
N THR A 44 -25.23 -1.85 12.22
CA THR A 44 -25.50 -0.60 12.94
C THR A 44 -25.09 -0.69 14.41
N PHE A 45 -24.50 0.37 14.95
CA PHE A 45 -24.37 0.54 16.40
C PHE A 45 -25.66 1.12 16.97
N GLN A 46 -26.22 0.45 17.97
CA GLN A 46 -27.36 0.96 18.74
C GLN A 46 -26.86 1.55 20.06
N CYS A 47 -27.15 2.82 20.30
CA CYS A 47 -26.83 3.52 21.54
C CYS A 47 -27.81 3.14 22.66
N LEU A 48 -27.42 3.37 23.92
CA LEU A 48 -28.30 3.26 25.09
C LEU A 48 -29.48 4.24 25.05
N CYS A 49 -29.37 5.34 24.29
CA CYS A 49 -30.48 6.26 24.03
C CYS A 49 -31.30 5.87 22.79
N GLU A 50 -31.21 4.62 22.34
CA GLU A 50 -31.94 4.00 21.22
C GLU A 50 -31.62 4.55 19.81
N LYS A 51 -30.71 5.52 19.68
CA LYS A 51 -30.25 6.02 18.38
C LYS A 51 -29.33 5.01 17.67
N GLN A 52 -29.51 4.87 16.36
CA GLN A 52 -28.75 3.92 15.53
C GLN A 52 -27.77 4.62 14.59
N PHE A 53 -26.60 4.01 14.36
CA PHE A 53 -25.52 4.58 13.57
C PHE A 53 -24.90 3.56 12.62
N LYS A 54 -24.83 3.89 11.32
CA LYS A 54 -24.23 3.03 10.28
C LYS A 54 -22.69 3.09 10.23
N THR A 55 -22.05 4.00 10.96
CA THR A 55 -20.59 4.19 10.94
C THR A 55 -20.03 4.41 12.35
N GLN A 56 -18.79 3.96 12.60
CA GLN A 56 -18.09 4.20 13.87
C GLN A 56 -17.96 5.70 14.16
N SER A 57 -17.61 6.50 13.16
CA SER A 57 -17.43 7.95 13.28
C SER A 57 -18.73 8.66 13.66
N GLY A 58 -19.86 8.21 13.09
CA GLY A 58 -21.20 8.71 13.44
C GLY A 58 -21.55 8.38 14.90
N PHE A 59 -21.28 7.14 15.32
CA PHE A 59 -21.52 6.72 16.70
C PHE A 59 -20.63 7.46 17.70
N ARG A 60 -19.33 7.60 17.41
CA ARG A 60 -18.36 8.34 18.25
C ARG A 60 -18.79 9.80 18.45
N ARG A 61 -19.20 10.48 17.37
CA ARG A 61 -19.68 11.88 17.43
C ARG A 61 -20.93 12.00 18.29
N HIS A 62 -21.84 11.03 18.20
CA HIS A 62 -23.02 10.99 19.06
C HIS A 62 -22.68 10.73 20.53
N ALA A 63 -21.82 9.75 20.82
CA ALA A 63 -21.44 9.37 22.18
C ALA A 63 -20.89 10.56 22.98
N THR A 64 -20.11 11.46 22.36
CA THR A 64 -19.61 12.69 23.02
C THR A 64 -20.70 13.68 23.46
N LYS A 65 -21.95 13.50 22.98
CA LYS A 65 -23.11 14.36 23.28
C LYS A 65 -24.26 13.59 23.95
N CYS A 66 -24.08 12.31 24.25
CA CYS A 66 -25.13 11.46 24.79
C CYS A 66 -25.14 11.56 26.32
N SER A 67 -26.29 11.89 26.91
CA SER A 67 -26.44 12.07 28.36
C SER A 67 -26.28 10.77 29.17
N LEU A 68 -26.24 9.61 28.51
CA LEU A 68 -26.08 8.30 29.14
C LEU A 68 -24.65 7.75 29.04
N ILE A 69 -23.79 8.38 28.24
CA ILE A 69 -22.44 7.90 27.93
C ILE A 69 -21.41 8.89 28.45
N LYS A 70 -20.58 8.45 29.39
CA LYS A 70 -19.46 9.20 29.94
C LYS A 70 -18.24 9.14 29.01
N SER A 71 -17.93 7.95 28.48
CA SER A 71 -16.83 7.75 27.54
C SER A 71 -17.06 6.56 26.63
N ILE A 72 -16.41 6.58 25.47
CA ILE A 72 -16.41 5.48 24.51
C ILE A 72 -14.98 5.19 24.06
N SER A 73 -14.63 3.92 24.00
CA SER A 73 -13.45 3.42 23.31
C SER A 73 -13.87 2.34 22.32
N PHE A 74 -13.11 2.18 21.25
CA PHE A 74 -13.26 1.05 20.35
C PHE A 74 -12.08 0.14 20.63
N ALA A 75 -12.29 -1.17 20.61
CA ALA A 75 -11.19 -2.11 20.73
C ALA A 75 -10.28 -1.95 19.51
N SER A 76 -9.23 -1.13 19.64
CA SER A 76 -8.04 -1.23 18.82
C SER A 76 -7.23 -2.40 19.37
N THR A 77 -6.74 -3.27 18.50
CA THR A 77 -5.65 -4.21 18.84
C THR A 77 -4.40 -3.41 19.19
N SER A 78 -4.32 -2.90 20.41
CA SER A 78 -3.10 -2.47 21.11
C SER A 78 -3.47 -2.16 22.55
N THR A 79 -2.90 -2.92 23.48
CA THR A 79 -3.01 -2.71 24.92
C THR A 79 -2.18 -1.49 25.34
N PRO A 80 -2.70 -0.61 26.23
CA PRO A 80 -1.89 0.38 26.91
C PRO A 80 -1.36 -0.18 28.24
N TYR A 81 -0.04 -0.09 28.46
CA TYR A 81 0.56 -0.20 29.79
C TYR A 81 0.27 1.07 30.60
N PRO A 82 -0.14 0.98 31.88
CA PRO A 82 -0.08 2.10 32.79
C PRO A 82 1.28 2.14 33.49
N CYS A 83 2.01 3.24 33.31
CA CYS A 83 3.14 3.59 34.16
C CYS A 83 2.61 4.40 35.36
N ASN A 84 2.83 3.92 36.57
CA ASN A 84 2.79 4.74 37.77
C ASN A 84 4.19 4.72 38.41
N GLU A 85 4.77 5.89 38.56
CA GLU A 85 5.88 6.16 39.46
C GLU A 85 5.33 6.30 40.89
N THR A 86 5.90 5.57 41.84
CA THR A 86 6.20 6.05 43.21
C THR A 86 7.14 5.06 43.90
N ASP A 87 8.23 5.59 44.44
CA ASP A 87 9.24 4.91 45.27
C ASP A 87 8.67 4.25 46.53
N SER A 88 9.19 3.09 46.90
CA SER A 88 9.71 2.79 48.26
C SER A 88 10.18 1.33 48.37
N GLU A 89 11.30 1.16 49.08
CA GLU A 89 11.96 -0.10 49.41
C GLU A 89 11.13 -0.98 50.37
N SER A 90 11.15 -2.30 50.16
CA SER A 90 11.31 -3.30 51.23
C SER A 90 11.54 -4.70 50.64
N GLU A 91 12.57 -5.39 51.14
CA GLU A 91 12.75 -6.84 51.02
C GLU A 91 11.61 -7.58 51.74
N GLU A 92 11.06 -8.65 51.15
CA GLU A 92 10.72 -9.88 51.88
C GLU A 92 10.30 -11.04 50.97
N GLU A 93 10.92 -12.19 51.27
CA GLU A 93 10.49 -13.59 51.21
C GLU A 93 9.86 -14.26 49.98
N LEU A 94 10.57 -15.34 49.59
CA LEU A 94 10.11 -16.47 48.80
C LEU A 94 9.02 -17.28 49.54
N ILE A 95 7.85 -17.45 48.91
CA ILE A 95 6.97 -18.62 49.11
C ILE A 95 6.49 -19.13 47.73
N PRO A 96 6.52 -20.46 47.50
CA PRO A 96 6.17 -21.09 46.23
C PRO A 96 4.66 -21.35 46.11
N GLY A 97 4.15 -21.26 44.88
CA GLY A 97 2.89 -21.89 44.50
C GLY A 97 1.93 -21.00 43.72
N CYS A 98 2.03 -21.04 42.39
CA CYS A 98 0.87 -20.76 41.56
C CYS A 98 0.95 -21.60 40.27
N THR A 99 0.20 -22.69 40.24
CA THR A 99 -0.06 -23.48 39.04
C THR A 99 -0.85 -22.64 38.04
N ALA A 100 -0.15 -21.99 37.12
CA ALA A 100 -0.75 -21.43 35.92
C ALA A 100 -1.01 -22.57 34.92
N LYS A 101 -2.28 -22.78 34.54
CA LYS A 101 -2.64 -23.65 33.42
C LYS A 101 -2.03 -23.07 32.15
N LEU A 102 -1.27 -23.89 31.43
CA LEU A 102 -0.84 -23.59 30.06
C LEU A 102 -2.08 -23.27 29.19
N PRO A 103 -1.99 -22.30 28.28
CA PRO A 103 -3.02 -22.09 27.27
C PRO A 103 -3.11 -23.36 26.42
N SER A 104 -4.35 -23.84 26.21
CA SER A 104 -4.65 -24.97 25.36
C SER A 104 -4.14 -24.70 23.95
N ILE A 105 -3.42 -25.68 23.41
CA ILE A 105 -3.03 -25.79 22.01
C ILE A 105 -4.30 -25.55 21.15
N PRO A 106 -4.26 -24.68 20.13
CA PRO A 106 -5.39 -24.53 19.22
C PRO A 106 -5.70 -25.89 18.58
N ASP A 107 -6.97 -26.30 18.63
CA ASP A 107 -7.41 -27.53 17.96
C ASP A 107 -7.04 -27.45 16.47
N ILE A 108 -6.20 -28.39 16.07
CA ILE A 108 -5.86 -28.64 14.67
C ILE A 108 -7.18 -28.94 13.96
N PRO A 109 -7.52 -28.28 12.84
CA PRO A 109 -8.72 -28.61 12.10
C PRO A 109 -8.68 -30.09 11.74
N ALA A 110 -9.65 -30.84 12.27
CA ALA A 110 -9.77 -32.26 12.03
C ALA A 110 -10.01 -32.47 10.53
N ILE A 111 -9.02 -33.03 9.85
CA ILE A 111 -9.18 -33.51 8.49
C ILE A 111 -10.17 -34.67 8.55
N ASP A 112 -11.21 -34.58 7.73
CA ASP A 112 -12.20 -35.63 7.55
C ASP A 112 -11.53 -36.87 6.92
N MET A 113 -10.97 -37.72 7.77
CA MET A 113 -10.22 -38.93 7.41
C MET A 113 -11.07 -39.92 6.59
N GLU A 114 -12.40 -39.80 6.60
CA GLU A 114 -13.30 -40.70 5.88
C GLU A 114 -13.31 -40.48 4.36
N LYS A 115 -12.74 -39.36 3.87
CA LYS A 115 -12.68 -39.03 2.43
C LYS A 115 -11.34 -39.34 1.77
N ILE A 116 -10.35 -39.80 2.53
CA ILE A 116 -9.01 -40.08 2.01
C ILE A 116 -8.88 -41.59 1.79
N PRO A 117 -8.55 -42.05 0.57
CA PRO A 117 -8.30 -43.48 0.34
C PRO A 117 -7.21 -43.98 1.29
N PRO A 118 -7.39 -45.14 1.95
CA PRO A 118 -6.47 -45.62 2.98
C PRO A 118 -5.07 -45.80 2.40
N THR A 119 -4.08 -45.13 3.00
CA THR A 119 -2.67 -45.33 2.68
C THR A 119 -2.24 -46.70 3.20
N THR A 120 -1.41 -47.42 2.45
CA THR A 120 -0.93 -48.75 2.90
C THR A 120 0.17 -48.65 3.96
N ARG A 121 0.77 -47.46 4.12
CA ARG A 121 1.85 -47.18 5.08
C ARG A 121 1.36 -46.33 6.26
N THR A 122 1.96 -46.55 7.42
CA THR A 122 1.79 -45.67 8.59
C THR A 122 2.43 -44.32 8.33
N TYR A 123 2.01 -43.31 9.09
CA TYR A 123 2.47 -41.92 8.96
C TYR A 123 3.99 -41.78 8.99
N ASP A 124 4.65 -42.34 10.02
CA ASP A 124 6.10 -42.32 10.15
C ASP A 124 6.80 -43.13 9.05
N HIS A 125 6.22 -44.26 8.65
CA HIS A 125 6.77 -45.09 7.58
C HIS A 125 6.68 -44.38 6.22
N ALA A 126 5.66 -43.55 5.99
CA ALA A 126 5.54 -42.74 4.78
C ALA A 126 6.63 -41.65 4.70
N PHE A 127 7.03 -41.05 5.83
CA PHE A 127 8.18 -40.13 5.88
C PHE A 127 9.49 -40.83 5.52
N ILE A 128 9.75 -41.97 6.15
CA ILE A 128 10.96 -42.75 5.92
C ILE A 128 11.02 -43.24 4.48
N HIS A 129 9.90 -43.69 3.93
CA HIS A 129 9.79 -44.13 2.55
C HIS A 129 10.01 -42.99 1.54
N ALA A 130 9.47 -41.79 1.80
CA ALA A 130 9.67 -40.61 0.94
C ALA A 130 11.14 -40.15 0.86
N CYS A 131 11.95 -40.47 1.87
CA CYS A 131 13.36 -40.11 1.94
C CYS A 131 14.32 -41.26 1.56
N ASP A 132 13.79 -42.39 1.08
CA ASP A 132 14.54 -43.64 0.85
C ASP A 132 15.30 -44.13 2.10
N GLY A 133 14.77 -43.84 3.30
CA GLY A 133 15.41 -44.07 4.58
C GLY A 133 15.13 -45.43 5.23
N THR A 134 14.50 -46.35 4.50
CA THR A 134 14.09 -47.66 5.03
C THR A 134 15.25 -48.52 5.51
N ARG A 135 16.47 -48.22 5.04
CA ARG A 135 17.72 -48.90 5.40
C ARG A 135 18.50 -48.22 6.52
N TRP A 136 18.02 -47.08 7.02
CA TRP A 136 18.68 -46.35 8.11
C TRP A 136 18.46 -47.03 9.45
N THR A 137 19.32 -46.69 10.41
CA THR A 137 19.14 -47.08 11.81
C THR A 137 17.92 -46.38 12.42
N SER A 138 17.36 -46.94 13.49
CA SER A 138 16.20 -46.34 14.17
C SER A 138 16.46 -44.93 14.69
N GLU A 139 17.70 -44.63 15.10
CA GLU A 139 18.12 -43.30 15.55
C GLU A 139 18.13 -42.29 14.39
N GLU A 140 18.66 -42.69 13.23
CA GLU A 140 18.64 -41.88 12.01
C GLU A 140 17.21 -41.63 11.50
N GLN A 141 16.35 -42.65 11.56
CA GLN A 141 14.93 -42.53 11.22
C GLN A 141 14.22 -41.53 12.14
N GLN A 142 14.39 -41.64 13.45
CA GLN A 142 13.79 -40.69 14.40
C GLN A 142 14.32 -39.27 14.25
N ARG A 143 15.63 -39.12 13.99
CA ARG A 143 16.23 -37.81 13.71
C ARG A 143 15.66 -37.19 12.45
N MET A 144 15.50 -37.96 11.37
CA MET A 144 14.90 -37.47 10.14
C MET A 144 13.45 -37.05 10.37
N ILE A 145 12.64 -37.88 11.02
CA ILE A 145 11.24 -37.55 11.34
C ILE A 145 11.17 -36.26 12.16
N SER A 146 12.06 -36.09 13.15
CA SER A 146 12.13 -34.87 13.96
C SER A 146 12.46 -33.64 13.11
N ILE A 147 13.40 -33.75 12.17
CA ILE A 147 13.75 -32.69 11.22
C ILE A 147 12.55 -32.35 10.33
N LEU A 148 11.93 -33.34 9.69
CA LEU A 148 10.81 -33.12 8.79
C LEU A 148 9.60 -32.50 9.51
N ASN A 149 9.34 -32.93 10.75
CA ASN A 149 8.32 -32.32 11.61
C ASN A 149 8.68 -30.87 12.00
N ALA A 150 9.94 -30.59 12.31
CA ALA A 150 10.39 -29.22 12.62
C ALA A 150 10.22 -28.27 11.42
N TYR A 151 10.40 -28.77 10.19
CA TYR A 151 10.13 -28.05 8.95
C TYR A 151 8.66 -28.14 8.48
N GLN A 152 7.76 -28.68 9.32
CA GLN A 152 6.32 -28.84 9.04
C GLN A 152 6.01 -29.54 7.71
N LEU A 153 6.92 -30.42 7.26
CA LEU A 153 6.71 -31.26 6.10
C LEU A 153 5.81 -32.43 6.49
N ARG A 154 4.97 -32.87 5.55
CA ARG A 154 4.01 -33.96 5.72
C ARG A 154 4.11 -34.90 4.51
N PRO A 155 3.99 -36.22 4.72
CA PRO A 155 3.99 -37.16 3.62
C PRO A 155 2.64 -37.13 2.88
N ILE A 156 2.68 -37.28 1.56
CA ILE A 156 1.52 -37.55 0.70
C ILE A 156 1.76 -38.85 -0.05
N SER A 157 0.68 -39.59 -0.30
CA SER A 157 0.74 -40.86 -1.03
C SER A 157 0.37 -40.65 -2.50
N LEU A 158 1.25 -41.09 -3.38
CA LEU A 158 1.09 -41.08 -4.83
C LEU A 158 0.88 -42.51 -5.31
N ILE A 159 -0.30 -42.81 -5.85
CA ILE A 159 -0.65 -44.14 -6.34
C ILE A 159 -0.60 -44.11 -7.86
N ASN A 160 0.22 -44.98 -8.46
CA ASN A 160 0.30 -45.07 -9.92
C ASN A 160 -0.81 -45.98 -10.50
N LYS A 161 -0.89 -46.04 -11.85
CA LYS A 161 -1.87 -46.89 -12.58
C LYS A 161 -1.78 -48.39 -12.29
N HIS A 162 -0.70 -48.84 -11.66
CA HIS A 162 -0.49 -50.23 -11.24
C HIS A 162 -0.77 -50.43 -9.74
N ASN A 163 -1.41 -49.46 -9.10
CA ASN A 163 -1.73 -49.45 -7.68
C ASN A 163 -0.49 -49.53 -6.75
N VAL A 164 0.67 -49.07 -7.23
CA VAL A 164 1.89 -49.00 -6.42
C VAL A 164 1.95 -47.63 -5.75
N GLU A 165 1.98 -47.64 -4.41
CA GLU A 165 2.10 -46.44 -3.59
C GLU A 165 3.57 -46.00 -3.44
N THR A 166 3.84 -44.75 -3.81
CA THR A 166 5.07 -44.00 -3.51
C THR A 166 4.74 -42.83 -2.59
N ASN A 167 5.67 -42.37 -1.75
CA ASN A 167 5.44 -41.22 -0.88
C ASN A 167 6.29 -40.03 -1.31
N ALA A 168 5.70 -38.85 -1.26
CA ALA A 168 6.39 -37.57 -1.47
C ALA A 168 6.18 -36.68 -0.24
N LEU A 169 6.99 -35.63 -0.09
CA LEU A 169 6.85 -34.67 0.99
C LEU A 169 6.28 -33.36 0.46
N THR A 170 5.37 -32.76 1.22
CA THR A 170 4.85 -31.42 0.97
C THR A 170 4.74 -30.65 2.27
N HIS A 171 4.71 -29.32 2.22
CA HIS A 171 4.50 -28.52 3.42
C HIS A 171 3.04 -28.66 3.92
N THR A 172 2.82 -28.61 5.23
CA THR A 172 1.47 -28.75 5.83
C THR A 172 0.46 -27.77 5.21
N HIS A 173 0.89 -26.54 4.87
CA HIS A 173 0.05 -25.52 4.23
C HIS A 173 -0.45 -25.89 2.82
N HIS A 174 0.26 -26.74 2.07
CA HIS A 174 -0.12 -27.11 0.70
C HIS A 174 -1.08 -28.31 0.65
N LEU A 175 -1.27 -29.03 1.77
CA LEU A 175 -2.12 -30.23 1.81
C LEU A 175 -3.58 -29.95 1.47
N ALA A 176 -4.12 -28.81 1.92
CA ALA A 176 -5.50 -28.43 1.64
C ALA A 176 -5.74 -28.27 0.13
N THR A 177 -4.80 -27.64 -0.57
CA THR A 177 -4.85 -27.43 -2.02
C THR A 177 -4.70 -28.74 -2.80
N CYS A 178 -3.86 -29.68 -2.31
CA CYS A 178 -3.69 -31.00 -2.93
C CYS A 178 -4.98 -31.86 -2.91
N SER A 179 -5.91 -31.58 -2.01
CA SER A 179 -7.16 -32.35 -1.86
C SER A 179 -8.32 -31.85 -2.73
N ALA A 180 -8.20 -30.66 -3.33
CA ALA A 180 -9.32 -29.94 -3.93
C ALA A 180 -9.34 -29.94 -5.48
N GLU A 181 -8.25 -30.29 -6.15
CA GLU A 181 -8.11 -30.21 -7.62
C GLU A 181 -7.42 -31.44 -8.24
N GLU A 182 -7.56 -31.63 -9.55
CA GLU A 182 -6.81 -32.66 -10.31
C GLU A 182 -5.32 -32.30 -10.35
N MET A 183 -4.54 -32.86 -9.44
CA MET A 183 -3.10 -32.59 -9.29
C MET A 183 -2.27 -33.30 -10.38
N GLN A 184 -1.61 -32.54 -11.25
CA GLN A 184 -0.61 -33.09 -12.17
C GLN A 184 0.75 -33.22 -11.48
N VAL A 185 1.29 -34.45 -11.42
CA VAL A 185 2.62 -34.72 -10.87
C VAL A 185 3.63 -34.82 -12.01
N SER A 186 4.55 -33.85 -12.07
CA SER A 186 5.67 -33.86 -13.02
C SER A 186 7.00 -34.06 -12.28
N PRO A 187 7.91 -34.93 -12.75
CA PRO A 187 9.22 -35.04 -12.15
C PRO A 187 10.01 -33.75 -12.36
N VAL A 188 10.40 -33.09 -11.27
CA VAL A 188 11.38 -32.00 -11.32
C VAL A 188 12.76 -32.63 -11.30
N LEU A 189 13.29 -32.92 -12.48
CA LEU A 189 14.65 -33.45 -12.61
C LEU A 189 15.65 -32.33 -12.26
N PRO A 190 16.63 -32.57 -11.37
CA PRO A 190 17.71 -31.63 -11.16
C PRO A 190 18.41 -31.42 -12.51
N THR A 191 18.39 -30.19 -13.01
CA THR A 191 18.75 -29.89 -14.41
C THR A 191 20.21 -30.23 -14.75
N LYS A 192 21.08 -30.49 -13.77
CA LYS A 192 22.37 -31.20 -13.90
C LYS A 192 22.73 -31.89 -12.56
N LYS A 193 23.52 -32.99 -12.58
CA LYS A 193 24.36 -33.35 -11.40
C LYS A 193 25.04 -32.06 -10.96
N ARG A 194 24.91 -31.62 -9.70
CA ARG A 194 25.48 -30.35 -9.19
C ARG A 194 26.99 -30.25 -9.48
N LYS A 195 27.33 -29.80 -10.68
CA LYS A 195 28.50 -28.96 -10.95
C LYS A 195 27.95 -27.55 -10.89
N ILE A 196 28.50 -26.74 -9.98
CA ILE A 196 28.21 -25.31 -9.94
C ILE A 196 28.66 -24.76 -11.29
N ASP A 197 27.67 -24.52 -12.16
CA ASP A 197 27.87 -24.05 -13.52
C ASP A 197 27.68 -22.53 -13.49
N THR A 198 28.80 -21.83 -13.64
CA THR A 198 28.92 -20.37 -13.48
C THR A 198 28.11 -19.58 -14.52
N SER A 199 27.51 -20.24 -15.51
CA SER A 199 26.72 -19.60 -16.57
C SER A 199 25.21 -19.49 -16.29
N LEU A 200 24.70 -20.03 -15.17
CA LEU A 200 23.29 -19.87 -14.72
C LEU A 200 23.12 -18.81 -13.62
N LEU A 201 24.15 -17.99 -13.37
CA LEU A 201 24.19 -16.99 -12.31
C LEU A 201 23.03 -15.97 -12.27
N PRO A 202 22.37 -15.55 -13.38
CA PRO A 202 21.30 -14.56 -13.25
C PRO A 202 20.07 -15.09 -12.50
N ALA A 203 19.68 -16.35 -12.72
CA ALA A 203 18.55 -16.98 -12.04
C ALA A 203 18.87 -17.48 -10.62
N LEU A 204 20.16 -17.56 -10.28
CA LEU A 204 20.68 -17.89 -8.95
C LEU A 204 20.97 -16.65 -8.09
N SER A 205 20.70 -15.44 -8.60
CA SER A 205 20.96 -14.17 -7.90
C SER A 205 19.86 -13.74 -6.92
N LEU A 206 18.70 -14.40 -6.96
CA LEU A 206 17.62 -14.13 -6.02
C LEU A 206 17.86 -14.92 -4.74
N GLU A 207 17.89 -14.22 -3.61
CA GLU A 207 18.01 -14.88 -2.32
C GLU A 207 16.82 -15.82 -2.05
N ALA A 208 17.08 -16.94 -1.40
CA ALA A 208 16.10 -18.02 -1.20
C ALA A 208 14.75 -17.55 -0.63
N PRO A 209 14.68 -16.59 0.33
CA PRO A 209 13.40 -16.07 0.81
C PRO A 209 12.60 -15.32 -0.27
N LEU A 210 13.25 -14.47 -1.07
CA LEU A 210 12.59 -13.74 -2.16
C LEU A 210 12.19 -14.69 -3.28
N TYR A 211 13.08 -15.61 -3.67
CA TYR A 211 12.79 -16.64 -4.66
C TYR A 211 11.59 -17.48 -4.23
N GLY A 212 11.54 -17.89 -2.96
CA GLY A 212 10.40 -18.62 -2.38
C GLY A 212 9.09 -17.86 -2.54
N ALA A 213 9.05 -16.60 -2.09
CA ALA A 213 7.85 -15.75 -2.18
C ALA A 213 7.38 -15.54 -3.63
N LEU A 214 8.32 -15.34 -4.57
CA LEU A 214 8.00 -15.17 -5.99
C LEU A 214 7.53 -16.48 -6.64
N CYS A 215 8.16 -17.62 -6.31
CA CYS A 215 7.80 -18.92 -6.88
C CYS A 215 6.44 -19.43 -6.40
N SER A 216 6.10 -19.21 -5.13
CA SER A 216 4.77 -19.55 -4.60
C SER A 216 3.69 -18.56 -5.00
N GLY A 217 4.09 -17.38 -5.49
CA GLY A 217 3.20 -16.29 -5.84
C GLY A 217 2.46 -16.48 -7.17
N PRO A 218 1.28 -15.84 -7.32
CA PRO A 218 0.48 -15.93 -8.55
C PRO A 218 1.16 -15.29 -9.78
N PHE A 219 2.14 -14.40 -9.55
CA PHE A 219 2.79 -13.61 -10.60
C PHE A 219 4.22 -14.07 -10.93
N SER A 220 4.62 -15.27 -10.51
CA SER A 220 5.97 -15.82 -10.63
C SER A 220 6.62 -15.63 -12.01
N LYS A 221 5.86 -15.83 -13.09
CA LYS A 221 6.32 -15.69 -14.48
C LYS A 221 6.87 -14.31 -14.83
N HIS A 222 6.34 -13.25 -14.23
CA HIS A 222 6.76 -11.87 -14.50
C HIS A 222 8.04 -11.49 -13.76
N PHE A 223 8.24 -12.02 -12.55
CA PHE A 223 9.33 -11.57 -11.68
C PHE A 223 10.56 -12.48 -11.72
N LEU A 224 10.39 -13.78 -12.00
CA LEU A 224 11.50 -14.73 -12.07
C LEU A 224 12.38 -14.56 -13.33
N GLY A 225 11.87 -13.87 -14.35
CA GLY A 225 12.63 -13.55 -15.57
C GLY A 225 13.48 -12.27 -15.45
N ASP A 226 13.24 -11.46 -14.43
CA ASP A 226 13.92 -10.19 -14.21
C ASP A 226 15.08 -10.34 -13.21
N SER A 227 16.13 -9.52 -13.36
CA SER A 227 17.24 -9.47 -12.39
C SER A 227 16.99 -8.40 -11.33
N TYR A 228 17.09 -8.80 -10.07
CA TYR A 228 16.94 -7.95 -8.91
C TYR A 228 18.17 -8.05 -8.01
N VAL A 229 18.60 -6.91 -7.48
CA VAL A 229 19.74 -6.81 -6.57
C VAL A 229 19.26 -6.14 -5.29
N GLU A 230 19.58 -6.72 -4.14
CA GLU A 230 19.30 -6.07 -2.86
C GLU A 230 20.05 -4.74 -2.76
N ILE A 231 19.43 -3.72 -2.16
CA ILE A 231 20.11 -2.45 -1.89
C ILE A 231 21.41 -2.71 -1.13
N ASN A 232 22.50 -2.21 -1.70
CA ASN A 232 23.82 -2.18 -1.09
C ASN A 232 24.19 -0.74 -0.70
N ASP A 233 25.39 -0.55 -0.13
CA ASP A 233 25.86 0.77 0.32
C ASP A 233 25.95 1.79 -0.84
N GLU A 234 26.36 1.37 -2.04
CA GLU A 234 26.41 2.26 -3.23
C GLU A 234 25.01 2.78 -3.59
N MET A 235 24.01 1.89 -3.59
CA MET A 235 22.62 2.27 -3.86
C MET A 235 22.06 3.15 -2.74
N ALA A 236 22.42 2.87 -1.48
CA ALA A 236 22.02 3.68 -0.34
C ALA A 236 22.60 5.11 -0.42
N ASP A 237 23.88 5.25 -0.78
CA ASP A 237 24.54 6.54 -1.02
C ASP A 237 23.91 7.29 -2.20
N PHE A 238 23.60 6.57 -3.28
CA PHE A 238 22.88 7.12 -4.43
C PHE A 238 21.52 7.72 -4.01
N LEU A 239 20.74 6.99 -3.20
CA LEU A 239 19.45 7.46 -2.69
C LEU A 239 19.59 8.63 -1.68
N ASN A 240 20.75 8.80 -1.07
CA ASN A 240 21.03 9.87 -0.11
C ASN A 240 21.89 11.02 -0.68
N THR A 241 22.04 11.09 -2.01
CA THR A 241 22.72 12.21 -2.65
C THR A 241 21.92 13.50 -2.51
N ASP A 242 22.58 14.59 -2.11
CA ASP A 242 21.94 15.89 -1.81
C ASP A 242 21.28 16.53 -3.05
N TRP A 243 19.96 16.74 -2.98
CA TRP A 243 19.17 17.33 -4.05
C TRP A 243 19.35 18.85 -4.22
N ALA A 244 19.92 19.55 -3.24
CA ALA A 244 20.26 20.96 -3.39
C ALA A 244 21.43 21.14 -4.37
N LEU A 245 22.40 20.23 -4.32
CA LEU A 245 23.57 20.23 -5.21
C LEU A 245 23.29 19.48 -6.52
N TYR A 246 22.47 18.43 -6.46
CA TYR A 246 22.16 17.56 -7.59
C TYR A 246 20.65 17.43 -7.80
N PRO A 247 19.96 18.47 -8.31
CA PRO A 247 18.50 18.46 -8.48
C PRO A 247 17.98 17.29 -9.31
N GLN A 248 18.74 16.83 -10.31
CA GLN A 248 18.38 15.71 -11.17
C GLN A 248 18.14 14.39 -10.41
N MET A 249 18.71 14.27 -9.21
CA MET A 249 18.57 13.06 -8.40
C MET A 249 17.14 12.75 -8.04
N ARG A 250 16.23 13.74 -7.93
CA ARG A 250 14.80 13.47 -7.66
C ARG A 250 14.13 12.62 -8.75
N PHE A 251 14.57 12.75 -9.99
CA PHE A 251 14.04 11.95 -11.10
C PHE A 251 14.68 10.57 -11.10
N ALA A 252 16.00 10.52 -10.88
CA ALA A 252 16.75 9.28 -10.82
C ALA A 252 16.32 8.37 -9.67
N THR A 253 16.10 8.93 -8.47
CA THR A 253 15.65 8.16 -7.31
C THR A 253 14.17 7.75 -7.42
N SER A 254 13.34 8.52 -8.10
CA SER A 254 11.98 8.06 -8.43
C SER A 254 12.02 6.88 -9.40
N ARG A 255 12.87 6.96 -10.43
CA ARG A 255 13.02 5.92 -11.45
C ARG A 255 13.56 4.59 -10.90
N VAL A 256 14.50 4.65 -9.95
CA VAL A 256 15.06 3.44 -9.33
C VAL A 256 14.07 2.75 -8.39
N LEU A 257 13.23 3.52 -7.70
CA LEU A 257 12.28 2.98 -6.71
C LEU A 257 11.03 2.37 -7.37
N ALA A 258 10.64 2.84 -8.55
CA ALA A 258 9.58 2.20 -9.33
C ALA A 258 10.01 0.80 -9.82
N GLY A 259 9.23 -0.21 -9.44
CA GLY A 259 9.54 -1.63 -9.68
C GLY A 259 10.37 -2.30 -8.58
N THR A 260 10.66 -1.60 -7.47
CA THR A 260 11.35 -2.19 -6.32
C THR A 260 10.48 -3.27 -5.67
N LEU A 261 11.11 -4.38 -5.26
CA LEU A 261 10.45 -5.42 -4.47
C LEU A 261 10.74 -5.19 -2.98
N LEU A 262 9.70 -5.27 -2.15
CA LEU A 262 9.78 -5.27 -0.70
C LEU A 262 9.50 -6.68 -0.22
N LEU A 263 10.39 -7.24 0.59
CA LEU A 263 10.18 -8.53 1.27
C LEU A 263 10.30 -8.33 2.77
N ASN A 264 9.21 -8.52 3.51
CA ASN A 264 9.26 -8.57 4.95
C ASN A 264 9.65 -9.98 5.40
N GLU A 265 10.91 -10.17 5.82
CA GLU A 265 11.43 -11.49 6.23
C GLU A 265 10.68 -12.08 7.44
N SER A 266 10.13 -11.23 8.31
CA SER A 266 9.44 -11.68 9.51
C SER A 266 8.08 -12.31 9.19
N SER A 267 7.39 -11.82 8.15
CA SER A 267 6.05 -12.28 7.77
C SER A 267 6.01 -13.09 6.48
N GLY A 268 7.10 -13.10 5.70
CA GLY A 268 7.16 -13.70 4.36
C GLY A 268 6.40 -12.90 3.29
N GLN A 269 5.83 -11.74 3.65
CA GLN A 269 5.06 -10.93 2.71
C GLN A 269 5.98 -10.27 1.69
N ALA A 270 5.58 -10.30 0.42
CA ALA A 270 6.32 -9.70 -0.67
C ALA A 270 5.43 -8.76 -1.49
N LEU A 271 5.98 -7.65 -1.96
CA LEU A 271 5.25 -6.62 -2.68
C LEU A 271 6.13 -5.98 -3.75
N VAL A 272 5.54 -5.65 -4.90
CA VAL A 272 6.15 -4.76 -5.91
C VAL A 272 5.62 -3.34 -5.77
N VAL A 273 6.50 -2.36 -5.88
CA VAL A 273 6.15 -0.93 -5.98
C VAL A 273 5.83 -0.60 -7.43
N ASN A 274 4.54 -0.50 -7.78
CA ASN A 274 4.11 -0.15 -9.14
C ASN A 274 4.26 1.34 -9.44
N THR A 275 3.97 2.22 -8.48
CA THR A 275 4.12 3.68 -8.66
C THR A 275 4.59 4.34 -7.40
N VAL A 276 5.52 5.29 -7.53
CA VAL A 276 6.12 6.02 -6.42
C VAL A 276 6.11 7.53 -6.68
N GLU A 277 5.91 8.30 -5.62
CA GLU A 277 6.03 9.76 -5.62
C GLU A 277 7.11 10.17 -4.60
N VAL A 278 8.13 10.90 -5.05
CA VAL A 278 9.23 11.34 -4.16
C VAL A 278 9.04 12.78 -3.69
N TYR A 279 9.41 13.04 -2.44
CA TYR A 279 9.25 14.32 -1.75
C TYR A 279 10.55 14.71 -1.06
N GLY A 280 11.10 15.88 -1.37
CA GLY A 280 12.33 16.36 -0.73
C GLY A 280 12.13 16.62 0.76
N ARG A 281 13.18 16.44 1.58
CA ARG A 281 13.11 16.65 3.05
C ARG A 281 13.23 18.09 3.49
N GLN A 282 13.82 18.96 2.68
CA GLN A 282 14.09 20.36 3.05
C GLN A 282 13.05 21.30 2.44
N ARG A 283 12.65 22.34 3.21
CA ARG A 283 11.63 23.32 2.79
C ARG A 283 12.01 24.07 1.52
N THR A 284 13.30 24.37 1.39
CA THR A 284 13.90 25.10 0.27
C THR A 284 13.93 24.27 -1.01
N ILE A 285 13.93 22.94 -0.89
CA ILE A 285 13.97 22.00 -2.02
C ILE A 285 12.56 21.61 -2.44
N ASP A 286 11.70 21.30 -1.47
CA ASP A 286 10.34 20.85 -1.71
C ASP A 286 9.38 21.45 -0.69
N SER A 287 8.39 22.19 -1.19
CA SER A 287 7.34 22.72 -0.35
C SER A 287 6.56 21.61 0.35
N HIS A 288 6.42 20.44 -0.28
CA HIS A 288 5.61 19.29 0.12
C HIS A 288 6.33 18.25 0.98
N ARG A 289 7.48 18.61 1.56
CA ARG A 289 8.22 17.76 2.49
C ARG A 289 7.37 17.24 3.66
N GLU A 290 7.82 16.12 4.23
CA GLU A 290 7.38 15.66 5.55
C GLU A 290 7.58 16.75 6.62
N CYS A 291 6.58 16.94 7.48
CA CYS A 291 6.57 18.00 8.49
C CYS A 291 6.91 17.46 9.89
N PHE A 292 8.08 17.83 10.41
CA PHE A 292 8.56 17.43 11.74
C PHE A 292 8.11 18.34 12.88
N LYS A 293 6.97 19.03 12.73
CA LYS A 293 6.46 19.89 13.81
C LYS A 293 5.87 19.03 14.90
N GLU A 294 6.37 19.19 16.13
CA GLU A 294 5.75 18.60 17.31
C GLU A 294 4.39 19.23 17.56
N PHE A 295 3.38 18.40 17.84
CA PHE A 295 2.05 18.86 18.19
C PHE A 295 1.65 18.26 19.53
N LYS A 296 1.35 19.12 20.51
CA LYS A 296 0.91 18.72 21.86
C LYS A 296 1.85 17.69 22.52
N ASN A 297 3.16 17.94 22.49
CA ASN A 297 4.21 17.07 23.06
C ASN A 297 4.24 15.64 22.51
N LYS A 298 3.63 15.40 21.34
CA LYS A 298 3.81 14.16 20.59
C LYS A 298 4.84 14.39 19.50
N SER A 299 5.91 13.61 19.53
CA SER A 299 6.84 13.54 18.42
C SER A 299 6.08 13.03 17.18
N PRO A 300 6.21 13.70 16.03
CA PRO A 300 5.55 13.24 14.82
C PRO A 300 6.10 11.88 14.42
N THR A 301 5.21 10.98 14.00
CA THR A 301 5.60 9.77 13.27
C THR A 301 6.37 10.20 12.02
N SER A 302 7.51 9.56 11.79
CA SER A 302 8.44 10.00 10.76
C SER A 302 9.00 8.84 9.96
N SER A 303 9.20 9.07 8.66
CA SER A 303 9.94 8.13 7.80
C SER A 303 11.45 8.28 7.90
N LEU A 304 11.99 9.13 8.79
CA LEU A 304 13.43 9.30 8.91
C LEU A 304 14.12 7.98 9.29
N PRO A 305 15.19 7.58 8.60
CA PRO A 305 15.92 6.37 8.94
C PRO A 305 16.48 6.43 10.37
N PRO A 306 16.20 5.42 11.21
CA PRO A 306 16.83 5.28 12.52
C PRO A 306 18.32 4.96 12.35
N PRO A 307 19.17 5.22 13.38
CA PRO A 307 20.61 4.91 13.31
C PRO A 307 20.93 3.44 13.05
N THR A 308 19.98 2.55 13.36
CA THR A 308 20.07 1.10 13.29
C THR A 308 19.27 0.53 12.12
N SER A 309 18.99 1.34 11.09
CA SER A 309 18.35 0.89 9.85
C SER A 309 19.18 -0.20 9.17
N ARG A 310 18.52 -1.15 8.50
CA ARG A 310 19.19 -2.25 7.79
C ARG A 310 20.14 -1.73 6.71
N TYR A 311 19.65 -0.77 5.93
CA TYR A 311 20.42 -0.08 4.90
C TYR A 311 20.85 1.28 5.45
N PRO A 312 22.09 1.75 5.18
CA PRO A 312 22.52 3.06 5.60
C PRO A 312 21.55 4.14 5.11
N PHE A 313 20.89 4.83 6.03
CA PHE A 313 20.03 5.97 5.71
C PHE A 313 18.87 5.68 4.73
N VAL A 314 18.41 4.44 4.64
CA VAL A 314 17.21 4.04 3.88
C VAL A 314 16.31 3.19 4.76
N TRP A 315 15.03 3.53 4.82
CA TRP A 315 14.08 2.96 5.77
C TRP A 315 12.67 2.82 5.20
N PRO A 316 12.20 1.59 4.87
CA PRO A 316 10.81 1.36 4.58
C PRO A 316 9.98 1.39 5.88
N THR A 317 8.84 2.06 5.87
CA THR A 317 7.93 2.16 7.04
C THR A 317 6.50 2.43 6.60
N SER A 318 5.53 2.19 7.47
CA SER A 318 4.18 2.73 7.33
C SER A 318 4.02 3.99 8.19
N LEU A 319 3.30 4.99 7.68
CA LEU A 319 2.96 6.22 8.42
C LEU A 319 1.45 6.43 8.39
N ASP A 320 0.87 6.79 9.54
CA ASP A 320 -0.53 7.17 9.64
C ASP A 320 -0.67 8.71 9.54
N ASP A 321 -1.56 9.18 8.66
CA ASP A 321 -2.00 10.57 8.61
C ASP A 321 -3.51 10.69 8.32
N ASP A 322 -3.98 11.92 8.06
CA ASP A 322 -5.40 12.23 7.82
C ASP A 322 -5.98 11.53 6.57
N ASP A 323 -5.14 11.16 5.60
CA ASP A 323 -5.56 10.41 4.41
C ASP A 323 -5.45 8.87 4.61
N GLY A 324 -5.03 8.43 5.79
CA GLY A 324 -4.90 7.03 6.17
C GLY A 324 -3.45 6.57 6.32
N ARG A 325 -3.28 5.25 6.36
CA ARG A 325 -1.97 4.61 6.49
C ARG A 325 -1.26 4.58 5.15
N LYS A 326 0.00 5.00 5.10
CA LYS A 326 0.79 5.17 3.86
C LYS A 326 2.06 4.32 3.94
N LEU A 327 2.40 3.61 2.86
CA LEU A 327 3.69 2.94 2.73
C LEU A 327 4.73 3.91 2.18
N VAL A 328 5.83 4.09 2.91
CA VAL A 328 6.85 5.09 2.61
C VAL A 328 8.24 4.49 2.69
N ILE A 329 9.10 4.80 1.71
CA ILE A 329 10.53 4.55 1.78
C ILE A 329 11.21 5.88 2.11
N GLY A 330 11.66 6.03 3.35
CA GLY A 330 12.30 7.23 3.82
C GLY A 330 13.81 7.18 3.68
N THR A 331 14.40 8.32 3.33
CA THR A 331 15.85 8.56 3.33
C THR A 331 16.16 9.83 4.12
N LYS A 332 17.45 10.21 4.24
CA LYS A 332 17.84 11.50 4.83
C LYS A 332 17.55 12.69 3.91
N VAL A 333 17.47 12.47 2.60
CA VAL A 333 17.27 13.53 1.59
C VAL A 333 15.83 13.65 1.13
N PHE A 334 15.08 12.55 1.07
CA PHE A 334 13.71 12.52 0.59
C PHE A 334 12.87 11.43 1.28
N ASN A 335 11.57 11.42 1.00
CA ASN A 335 10.68 10.30 1.28
C ASN A 335 9.93 9.91 0.01
N ALA A 336 9.79 8.61 -0.24
CA ALA A 336 9.09 8.03 -1.38
C ALA A 336 7.76 7.44 -0.92
N LEU A 337 6.65 8.05 -1.32
CA LEU A 337 5.32 7.52 -1.09
C LEU A 337 4.98 6.48 -2.16
N VAL A 338 4.66 5.26 -1.74
CA VAL A 338 4.12 4.24 -2.65
C VAL A 338 2.66 4.57 -2.92
N THR A 339 2.32 4.82 -4.18
CA THR A 339 0.96 5.19 -4.61
C THR A 339 0.29 4.13 -5.49
N SER A 340 1.02 3.09 -5.87
CA SER A 340 0.44 1.84 -6.31
C SER A 340 1.38 0.68 -6.00
N SER A 341 0.82 -0.45 -5.60
CA SER A 341 1.56 -1.67 -5.27
C SER A 341 0.72 -2.92 -5.54
N LEU A 342 1.39 -4.07 -5.60
CA LEU A 342 0.76 -5.38 -5.75
C LEU A 342 1.48 -6.39 -4.85
N ARG A 343 0.73 -7.21 -4.13
CA ARG A 343 1.28 -8.33 -3.34
C ARG A 343 1.75 -9.43 -4.27
N LEU A 344 2.92 -9.99 -3.98
CA LEU A 344 3.56 -11.01 -4.81
C LEU A 344 3.42 -12.40 -4.22
N ASP A 345 3.30 -12.49 -2.90
CA ASP A 345 3.15 -13.75 -2.18
C ASP A 345 1.70 -14.27 -2.12
N THR A 346 0.73 -13.45 -2.52
CA THR A 346 -0.71 -13.79 -2.49
C THR A 346 -1.48 -13.07 -3.60
N ASP A 347 -2.61 -13.64 -4.02
CA ASP A 347 -3.49 -13.06 -5.04
C ASP A 347 -4.49 -12.08 -4.42
N LEU A 348 -3.96 -10.93 -3.96
CA LEU A 348 -4.78 -9.82 -3.51
C LEU A 348 -4.87 -8.72 -4.58
N PRO A 349 -5.99 -8.00 -4.68
CA PRO A 349 -6.10 -6.87 -5.59
C PRO A 349 -5.00 -5.83 -5.33
N PRO A 350 -4.43 -5.21 -6.39
CA PRO A 350 -3.49 -4.11 -6.23
C PRO A 350 -4.03 -2.98 -5.35
N GLU A 351 -3.14 -2.31 -4.63
CA GLU A 351 -3.47 -1.06 -3.94
C GLU A 351 -3.15 0.11 -4.89
N VAL A 352 -4.08 1.06 -5.00
CA VAL A 352 -3.95 2.25 -5.86
C VAL A 352 -4.45 3.46 -5.08
N GLY A 353 -3.58 4.46 -4.94
CA GLY A 353 -3.78 5.61 -4.09
C GLY A 353 -2.72 5.69 -2.98
N PRO A 354 -2.76 6.72 -2.13
CA PRO A 354 -1.75 6.93 -1.09
C PRO A 354 -1.86 5.94 0.07
N GLY A 355 -3.01 5.27 0.23
CA GLY A 355 -3.29 4.38 1.33
C GLY A 355 -2.76 2.95 1.11
N THR A 356 -2.33 2.30 2.18
CA THR A 356 -2.01 0.86 2.25
C THR A 356 -2.74 0.21 3.43
N CYS A 357 -3.26 -0.98 3.21
CA CYS A 357 -3.79 -1.88 4.23
C CYS A 357 -3.26 -3.31 4.10
N GLN A 358 -2.62 -3.65 2.97
CA GLN A 358 -2.13 -5.00 2.71
C GLN A 358 -0.67 -5.23 3.10
N PHE A 359 0.18 -4.19 3.12
CA PHE A 359 1.60 -4.32 3.48
C PHE A 359 1.96 -3.26 4.51
N ILE A 360 1.77 -3.63 5.78
CA ILE A 360 1.86 -2.73 6.91
C ILE A 360 3.17 -3.00 7.66
N LEU A 361 3.92 -1.95 7.95
CA LEU A 361 5.15 -1.96 8.74
C LEU A 361 4.92 -1.13 10.01
N ASP A 362 4.20 -1.72 10.96
CA ASP A 362 3.68 -1.01 12.15
C ASP A 362 4.73 -0.84 13.26
N ASP A 363 5.79 -1.65 13.22
CA ASP A 363 6.84 -1.60 14.21
C ASP A 363 8.24 -1.56 13.59
N TYR A 364 9.19 -1.21 14.45
CA TYR A 364 10.59 -1.10 14.09
C TYR A 364 11.17 -2.43 13.57
N GLN A 365 10.74 -3.58 14.10
CA GLN A 365 11.28 -4.88 13.67
C GLN A 365 10.79 -5.24 12.27
N GLN A 366 9.51 -5.04 11.97
CA GLN A 366 8.96 -5.26 10.62
C GLN A 366 9.66 -4.39 9.58
N SER A 367 9.87 -3.11 9.90
CA SER A 367 10.61 -2.19 9.04
C SER A 367 12.06 -2.63 8.86
N LYS A 368 12.73 -3.06 9.93
CA LYS A 368 14.13 -3.55 9.90
C LYS A 368 14.28 -4.88 9.17
N SER A 369 13.31 -5.78 9.27
CA SER A 369 13.28 -7.06 8.58
C SER A 369 12.82 -6.94 7.13
N THR A 370 12.40 -5.75 6.70
CA THR A 370 12.01 -5.52 5.31
C THR A 370 13.22 -5.26 4.44
N ARG A 371 13.34 -6.07 3.39
CA ARG A 371 14.41 -6.00 2.41
C ARG A 371 13.92 -5.37 1.13
N LEU A 372 14.80 -4.61 0.50
CA LEU A 372 14.53 -3.83 -0.70
C LEU A 372 15.38 -4.37 -1.84
N PHE A 373 14.73 -4.78 -2.93
CA PHE A 373 15.41 -5.30 -4.11
C PHE A 373 15.11 -4.43 -5.33
N ILE A 374 16.17 -3.85 -5.89
CA ILE A 374 16.12 -2.96 -7.03
C ILE A 374 16.25 -3.77 -8.31
N LYS A 375 15.37 -3.52 -9.27
CA LYS A 375 15.47 -4.10 -10.61
C LYS A 375 16.69 -3.53 -11.34
N GLU A 376 17.53 -4.39 -11.92
CA GLU A 376 18.76 -3.96 -12.58
C GLU A 376 18.53 -2.95 -13.71
N THR A 377 17.45 -3.11 -14.48
CA THR A 377 17.10 -2.18 -15.58
C THR A 377 16.75 -0.80 -15.03
N ALA A 378 16.04 -0.74 -13.91
CA ALA A 378 15.71 0.50 -13.21
C ALA A 378 16.98 1.19 -12.67
N TRP A 379 17.92 0.42 -12.09
CA TRP A 379 19.22 0.94 -11.65
C TRP A 379 20.04 1.53 -12.82
N LYS A 380 20.14 0.83 -13.95
CA LYS A 380 20.85 1.30 -15.15
C LYS A 380 20.22 2.58 -15.72
N ALA A 381 18.89 2.66 -15.76
CA ALA A 381 18.17 3.86 -16.20
C ALA A 381 18.40 5.04 -15.23
N ALA A 382 18.29 4.82 -13.93
CA ALA A 382 18.47 5.83 -12.91
C ALA A 382 19.90 6.38 -12.86
N THR A 383 20.91 5.53 -12.95
CA THR A 383 22.32 5.95 -12.97
C THR A 383 22.66 6.77 -14.22
N THR A 384 22.08 6.43 -15.37
CA THR A 384 22.20 7.24 -16.60
C THR A 384 21.57 8.62 -16.41
N MET A 385 20.39 8.67 -15.80
CA MET A 385 19.67 9.90 -15.50
C MET A 385 20.42 10.80 -14.51
N ALA A 386 20.99 10.21 -13.45
CA ALA A 386 21.76 10.91 -12.42
C ALA A 386 23.00 11.64 -12.99
N LYS A 387 23.64 11.05 -14.00
CA LYS A 387 24.80 11.65 -14.70
C LYS A 387 24.42 12.87 -15.54
N ASN A 388 23.17 12.96 -15.99
CA ASN A 388 22.70 14.09 -16.77
C ASN A 388 22.14 15.22 -15.87
N LYS A 389 22.94 16.25 -15.63
CA LYS A 389 22.58 17.42 -14.82
C LYS A 389 21.41 18.25 -15.38
N SER A 390 21.09 18.12 -16.67
CA SER A 390 19.96 18.84 -17.28
C SER A 390 18.63 18.08 -17.19
N THR A 391 18.61 16.93 -16.53
CA THR A 391 17.37 16.15 -16.38
C THR A 391 16.36 16.93 -15.53
N THR A 392 15.16 17.13 -16.09
CA THR A 392 14.04 17.80 -15.43
C THR A 392 12.77 16.95 -15.34
N ARG A 393 12.83 15.71 -15.84
CA ARG A 393 11.71 14.77 -15.95
C ARG A 393 12.23 13.32 -16.07
N ILE A 394 11.38 12.34 -15.78
CA ILE A 394 11.72 10.91 -15.88
C ILE A 394 11.69 10.45 -17.34
N CYS A 395 10.63 10.83 -18.08
CA CYS A 395 10.44 10.47 -19.49
C CYS A 395 10.06 11.70 -20.33
N SER A 396 10.22 11.62 -21.66
CA SER A 396 9.83 12.70 -22.59
C SER A 396 8.34 12.69 -22.96
N TYR A 397 7.65 11.57 -22.71
CA TYR A 397 6.22 11.39 -22.94
C TYR A 397 5.43 11.49 -21.63
N ASP A 398 4.10 11.62 -21.74
CA ASP A 398 3.15 11.62 -20.63
C ASP A 398 3.56 12.53 -19.45
N ILE A 399 4.05 13.74 -19.75
CA ILE A 399 4.64 14.64 -18.75
C ILE A 399 3.73 14.86 -17.55
N LEU A 400 2.42 15.05 -17.77
CA LEU A 400 1.44 15.24 -16.70
C LEU A 400 1.28 14.03 -15.78
N TYR A 401 1.49 12.80 -16.28
CA TYR A 401 1.45 11.59 -15.46
C TYR A 401 2.66 11.45 -14.55
N GLN A 402 3.75 12.18 -14.83
CA GLN A 402 4.94 12.26 -13.98
C GLN A 402 4.78 13.30 -12.85
N LEU A 403 3.69 14.07 -12.84
CA LEU A 403 3.35 14.95 -11.71
C LEU A 403 2.78 14.13 -10.55
N ARG A 404 3.14 14.54 -9.34
CA ARG A 404 2.65 13.94 -8.08
C ARG A 404 1.19 14.30 -7.86
N GLN A 405 0.47 13.46 -7.11
CA GLN A 405 -0.89 13.77 -6.71
C GLN A 405 -0.92 14.81 -5.57
N LEU A 406 -0.96 16.08 -5.93
CA LEU A 406 -0.91 17.21 -5.00
C LEU A 406 -2.22 18.00 -5.01
N ARG A 407 -2.63 18.46 -3.82
CA ARG A 407 -3.86 19.26 -3.61
C ARG A 407 -3.59 20.65 -3.03
N THR A 408 -2.32 21.01 -2.83
CA THR A 408 -1.90 22.24 -2.15
C THR A 408 -0.70 22.88 -2.82
N ARG A 409 -0.43 24.14 -2.46
CA ARG A 409 0.78 24.90 -2.84
C ARG A 409 1.06 24.97 -4.34
N PHE A 410 0.02 25.13 -5.15
CA PHE A 410 0.12 25.40 -6.59
C PHE A 410 0.92 26.66 -6.92
N HIS A 411 1.09 27.59 -5.99
CA HIS A 411 2.00 28.74 -6.17
C HIS A 411 3.50 28.40 -6.03
N HIS A 412 3.87 27.14 -5.78
CA HIS A 412 5.25 26.73 -5.54
C HIS A 412 5.76 25.83 -6.67
N GLN A 413 6.97 26.11 -7.19
CA GLN A 413 7.56 25.37 -8.31
C GLN A 413 7.62 23.86 -8.07
N SER A 414 7.87 23.45 -6.83
CA SER A 414 7.96 22.03 -6.46
C SER A 414 6.69 21.24 -6.68
N THR A 415 5.52 21.89 -6.77
CA THR A 415 4.26 21.23 -7.13
C THR A 415 4.30 20.61 -8.53
N TYR A 416 5.13 21.16 -9.42
CA TYR A 416 5.20 20.80 -10.83
C TYR A 416 6.43 19.94 -11.18
N PHE A 417 7.13 19.40 -10.18
CA PHE A 417 8.22 18.47 -10.44
C PHE A 417 7.69 17.14 -10.99
N CYS A 418 8.22 16.76 -12.16
CA CYS A 418 7.90 15.51 -12.87
C CYS A 418 8.65 14.31 -12.28
N CYS A 419 8.49 14.07 -10.98
CA CYS A 419 9.23 13.05 -10.21
C CYS A 419 8.34 11.93 -9.66
N ARG A 420 7.21 11.67 -10.29
CA ARG A 420 6.40 10.46 -10.09
C ARG A 420 6.75 9.42 -11.16
N SER A 421 7.11 8.21 -10.75
CA SER A 421 7.53 7.14 -11.65
C SER A 421 6.67 5.90 -11.45
N SER A 422 6.42 5.19 -12.55
CA SER A 422 5.75 3.88 -12.54
C SER A 422 6.69 2.78 -13.05
N ASN A 423 6.47 1.55 -12.61
CA ASN A 423 7.18 0.36 -13.06
C ASN A 423 6.87 0.11 -14.54
N GLU A 424 7.77 -0.52 -15.30
CA GLU A 424 7.64 -0.67 -16.76
C GLU A 424 6.33 -1.34 -17.19
N LEU A 425 5.87 -2.37 -16.45
CA LEU A 425 4.61 -3.07 -16.73
C LEU A 425 3.36 -2.21 -16.45
N THR A 426 3.51 -1.18 -15.62
CA THR A 426 2.46 -0.25 -15.22
C THR A 426 2.74 1.18 -15.70
N ASP A 427 3.63 1.34 -16.68
CA ASP A 427 4.02 2.64 -17.22
C ASP A 427 3.12 3.03 -18.41
N THR A 428 1.81 2.86 -18.26
CA THR A 428 0.83 3.14 -19.30
C THR A 428 -0.31 3.99 -18.76
N VAL A 429 -0.96 4.78 -19.64
CA VAL A 429 -2.09 5.64 -19.25
C VAL A 429 -3.25 4.88 -18.60
N THR A 430 -3.38 3.58 -18.85
CA THR A 430 -4.44 2.73 -18.30
C THR A 430 -4.11 2.13 -16.93
N THR A 431 -2.85 2.18 -16.50
CA THR A 431 -2.36 1.53 -15.27
C THR A 431 -1.78 2.52 -14.26
N ARG A 432 -1.46 3.74 -14.67
CA ARG A 432 -1.01 4.80 -13.75
C ARG A 432 -2.19 5.40 -12.99
N PRO A 433 -2.09 5.60 -11.66
CA PRO A 433 -3.15 6.25 -10.91
C PRO A 433 -3.40 7.69 -11.41
N TYR A 434 -4.67 8.09 -11.49
CA TYR A 434 -5.09 9.45 -11.81
C TYR A 434 -4.73 10.44 -10.69
N THR A 435 -4.48 11.67 -11.11
CA THR A 435 -4.18 12.83 -10.26
C THR A 435 -5.10 14.00 -10.63
N VAL A 436 -5.00 15.12 -9.90
CA VAL A 436 -5.69 16.36 -10.30
C VAL A 436 -5.30 16.82 -11.71
N PHE A 437 -4.09 16.46 -12.17
CA PHE A 437 -3.54 16.83 -13.48
C PHE A 437 -3.89 15.84 -14.60
N THR A 438 -4.48 14.68 -14.29
CA THR A 438 -4.71 13.64 -15.31
C THR A 438 -6.10 13.05 -15.30
N LEU A 439 -6.94 13.36 -14.30
CA LEU A 439 -8.32 12.90 -14.20
C LEU A 439 -9.18 13.26 -15.43
N ALA A 440 -8.83 14.32 -16.16
CA ALA A 440 -9.49 14.67 -17.43
C ALA A 440 -9.49 13.53 -18.47
N ASN A 441 -8.50 12.64 -18.39
CA ASN A 441 -8.32 11.48 -19.28
C ASN A 441 -9.07 10.22 -18.79
N TYR A 442 -9.89 10.33 -17.74
CA TYR A 442 -10.68 9.19 -17.27
C TYR A 442 -11.81 8.86 -18.25
N ASP A 443 -11.72 7.69 -18.90
CA ASP A 443 -12.61 7.30 -20.00
C ASP A 443 -14.07 7.01 -19.59
N ASN A 444 -14.31 6.57 -18.34
CA ASN A 444 -15.66 6.17 -17.90
C ASN A 444 -16.54 7.36 -17.48
N ALA A 445 -16.23 8.54 -18.01
CA ALA A 445 -16.84 9.81 -17.61
C ALA A 445 -17.31 10.58 -18.84
N LYS A 446 -18.47 11.24 -18.75
CA LYS A 446 -18.96 12.11 -19.85
C LYS A 446 -17.99 13.26 -20.08
N ASP A 447 -17.73 13.63 -21.34
CA ASP A 447 -16.84 14.75 -21.68
C ASP A 447 -17.25 16.08 -21.04
N SER A 448 -18.56 16.27 -20.80
CA SER A 448 -19.12 17.45 -20.15
C SER A 448 -19.07 17.42 -18.61
N SER A 449 -18.45 16.41 -18.01
CA SER A 449 -18.37 16.29 -16.55
C SER A 449 -17.53 17.41 -15.95
N SER A 450 -18.07 18.13 -14.96
CA SER A 450 -17.41 19.30 -14.38
C SER A 450 -16.03 19.00 -13.79
N TYR A 451 -15.83 17.82 -13.21
CA TYR A 451 -14.52 17.41 -12.67
C TYR A 451 -13.46 17.14 -13.76
N ARG A 452 -13.87 16.69 -14.96
CA ARG A 452 -12.95 16.53 -16.10
C ARG A 452 -12.47 17.89 -16.58
N ILE A 453 -13.39 18.84 -16.74
CA ILE A 453 -13.07 20.22 -17.13
C ILE A 453 -12.15 20.88 -16.09
N ALA A 454 -12.40 20.66 -14.80
CA ALA A 454 -11.51 21.15 -13.74
C ALA A 454 -10.11 20.51 -13.76
N SER A 455 -10.01 19.21 -14.03
CA SER A 455 -8.71 18.54 -14.19
C SER A 455 -7.97 18.98 -15.45
N ASP A 456 -8.70 19.26 -16.53
CA ASP A 456 -8.18 19.84 -17.77
C ASP A 456 -7.64 21.26 -17.51
N PHE A 457 -8.33 22.04 -16.67
CA PHE A 457 -7.82 23.31 -16.18
C PHE A 457 -6.52 23.17 -15.36
N PHE A 458 -6.43 22.19 -14.43
CA PHE A 458 -5.17 21.91 -13.73
C PHE A 458 -4.04 21.49 -14.68
N SER A 459 -4.36 20.72 -15.72
CA SER A 459 -3.42 20.31 -16.76
C SER A 459 -2.86 21.53 -17.48
N HIS A 460 -3.73 22.47 -17.85
CA HIS A 460 -3.34 23.74 -18.48
C HIS A 460 -2.43 24.58 -17.56
N VAL A 461 -2.81 24.77 -16.29
CA VAL A 461 -1.98 25.47 -15.29
C VAL A 461 -0.60 24.82 -15.15
N ALA A 462 -0.55 23.50 -15.04
CA ALA A 462 0.71 22.78 -14.90
C ALA A 462 1.61 22.89 -16.14
N LEU A 463 1.03 22.83 -17.35
CA LEU A 463 1.78 22.96 -18.59
C LEU A 463 2.38 24.37 -18.76
N SER A 464 1.67 25.43 -18.36
CA SER A 464 2.21 26.79 -18.34
C SER A 464 3.48 26.88 -17.49
N VAL A 465 3.45 26.31 -16.27
CA VAL A 465 4.62 26.31 -15.38
C VAL A 465 5.76 25.44 -15.94
N ILE A 466 5.46 24.25 -16.45
CA ILE A 466 6.49 23.34 -16.99
C ILE A 466 7.18 23.93 -18.23
N ARG A 467 6.46 24.75 -19.00
CA ARG A 467 7.01 25.48 -20.16
C ARG A 467 7.80 26.73 -19.78
N ASN A 468 7.87 27.08 -18.49
CA ASN A 468 8.45 28.31 -17.96
C ASN A 468 7.72 29.57 -18.45
N GLU A 469 6.43 29.47 -18.72
CA GLU A 469 5.57 30.63 -18.98
C GLU A 469 5.13 31.27 -17.64
N ASP A 470 4.85 30.44 -16.63
CA ASP A 470 4.49 30.82 -15.25
C ASP A 470 3.33 31.82 -15.13
N VAL A 471 2.45 31.86 -16.15
CA VAL A 471 1.31 32.76 -16.23
C VAL A 471 0.02 32.02 -16.55
N LEU A 472 -1.08 32.53 -16.01
CA LEU A 472 -2.44 32.11 -16.33
C LEU A 472 -3.13 33.23 -17.12
N VAL A 473 -3.70 32.91 -18.27
CA VAL A 473 -4.34 33.88 -19.17
C VAL A 473 -5.84 33.97 -18.89
N LYS A 474 -6.38 35.19 -18.79
CA LYS A 474 -7.81 35.43 -18.48
C LYS A 474 -8.74 34.71 -19.44
N GLN A 475 -8.44 34.80 -20.74
CA GLN A 475 -9.22 34.18 -21.81
C GLN A 475 -9.35 32.66 -21.66
N ASP A 476 -8.28 31.99 -21.22
CA ASP A 476 -8.30 30.55 -21.01
C ASP A 476 -9.22 30.20 -19.83
N VAL A 477 -9.12 30.92 -18.71
CA VAL A 477 -10.02 30.74 -17.55
C VAL A 477 -11.48 30.95 -17.94
N GLU A 478 -11.78 31.97 -18.75
CA GLU A 478 -13.13 32.21 -19.27
C GLU A 478 -13.62 31.04 -20.13
N ALA A 479 -12.76 30.50 -21.00
CA ALA A 479 -13.11 29.37 -21.87
C ALA A 479 -13.45 28.12 -21.04
N PHE A 480 -12.68 27.82 -19.99
CA PHE A 480 -13.00 26.75 -19.05
C PHE A 480 -14.31 27.01 -18.29
N THR A 481 -14.53 28.23 -17.83
CA THR A 481 -15.73 28.63 -17.08
C THR A 481 -17.01 28.51 -17.92
N LYS A 482 -16.95 28.87 -19.21
CA LYS A 482 -18.07 28.79 -20.17
C LYS A 482 -18.49 27.35 -20.48
N ARG A 483 -17.58 26.37 -20.34
CA ARG A 483 -17.88 24.92 -20.53
C ARG A 483 -18.64 24.30 -19.36
N LEU A 484 -18.68 24.97 -18.20
CA LEU A 484 -19.25 24.42 -16.98
C LEU A 484 -20.72 24.83 -16.79
N PRO A 485 -21.58 23.94 -16.29
CA PRO A 485 -22.90 24.32 -15.80
C PRO A 485 -22.77 25.16 -14.51
N ASN A 486 -23.88 25.76 -14.07
CA ASN A 486 -23.95 26.42 -12.76
C ASN A 486 -23.72 25.42 -11.63
N CYS A 487 -22.48 25.31 -11.22
CA CYS A 487 -22.00 24.37 -10.23
C CYS A 487 -20.87 24.99 -9.44
N ASP A 488 -20.50 24.31 -8.38
CA ASP A 488 -19.47 24.75 -7.46
C ASP A 488 -18.06 24.86 -8.07
N ILE A 489 -17.77 24.06 -9.09
CA ILE A 489 -16.51 24.16 -9.86
C ILE A 489 -16.53 25.44 -10.70
N GLN A 490 -17.66 25.77 -11.32
CA GLN A 490 -17.80 27.02 -12.07
C GLN A 490 -17.60 28.23 -11.17
N LYS A 491 -18.26 28.25 -10.00
CA LYS A 491 -18.07 29.33 -9.00
C LYS A 491 -16.60 29.51 -8.62
N ALA A 492 -15.87 28.41 -8.43
CA ALA A 492 -14.45 28.46 -8.11
C ALA A 492 -13.61 29.07 -9.25
N LEU A 493 -13.91 28.77 -10.52
CA LEU A 493 -13.24 29.41 -11.66
C LEU A 493 -13.65 30.87 -11.84
N THR A 494 -14.91 31.22 -11.56
CA THR A 494 -15.35 32.62 -11.54
C THR A 494 -14.58 33.42 -10.50
N SER A 495 -14.38 32.89 -9.29
CA SER A 495 -13.53 33.56 -8.30
C SER A 495 -12.06 33.72 -8.74
N ILE A 496 -11.57 32.87 -9.63
CA ILE A 496 -10.24 33.06 -10.25
C ILE A 496 -10.28 34.19 -11.28
N LEU A 497 -11.38 34.34 -12.04
CA LEU A 497 -11.56 35.47 -12.98
C LEU A 497 -11.53 36.82 -12.26
N ASP A 498 -12.11 36.88 -11.06
CA ASP A 498 -12.12 38.11 -10.25
C ASP A 498 -10.69 38.58 -9.89
N LEU A 499 -9.70 37.68 -9.86
CA LEU A 499 -8.29 38.03 -9.61
C LEU A 499 -7.62 38.82 -10.75
N PHE A 500 -8.24 38.86 -11.94
CA PHE A 500 -7.72 39.61 -13.07
C PHE A 500 -8.17 41.08 -13.07
N ASP A 501 -9.08 41.46 -12.18
CA ASP A 501 -9.74 42.77 -12.16
C ASP A 501 -9.30 43.63 -10.95
N ASP A 502 -8.06 43.45 -10.46
CA ASP A 502 -7.47 44.18 -9.32
C ASP A 502 -6.82 45.52 -9.77
N ASP A 503 -7.10 46.61 -9.05
CA ASP A 503 -6.54 47.98 -9.16
C ASP A 503 -6.46 48.65 -10.57
N ASP A 504 -7.56 49.27 -11.01
CA ASP A 504 -7.70 50.26 -12.12
C ASP A 504 -7.25 49.83 -13.53
N THR A 505 -6.67 48.64 -13.71
CA THR A 505 -6.33 48.06 -15.03
C THR A 505 -6.65 46.57 -15.07
N SER A 506 -7.51 46.15 -15.99
CA SER A 506 -7.84 44.75 -16.20
C SER A 506 -6.62 43.99 -16.75
N ALA A 507 -6.02 43.16 -15.89
CA ALA A 507 -4.91 42.32 -16.28
C ALA A 507 -5.38 41.23 -17.24
N THR A 508 -4.62 40.96 -18.30
CA THR A 508 -4.88 39.84 -19.21
C THR A 508 -4.22 38.54 -18.73
N THR A 509 -3.27 38.65 -17.82
CA THR A 509 -2.48 37.53 -17.27
C THR A 509 -2.21 37.75 -15.78
N ILE A 510 -2.17 36.66 -15.01
CA ILE A 510 -1.66 36.66 -13.62
C ILE A 510 -0.58 35.60 -13.46
N HIS A 511 0.38 35.82 -12.55
CA HIS A 511 1.40 34.82 -12.25
C HIS A 511 0.81 33.61 -11.53
N ILE A 512 1.32 32.41 -11.85
CA ILE A 512 0.96 31.17 -11.15
C ILE A 512 1.84 31.00 -9.91
N ILE A 513 3.16 31.06 -10.11
CA ILE A 513 4.15 30.93 -9.05
C ILE A 513 4.18 32.20 -8.19
N ASN A 514 4.36 32.02 -6.87
CA ASN A 514 4.30 33.06 -5.85
C ASN A 514 2.94 33.79 -5.72
N ASN A 515 1.87 33.28 -6.32
CA ASN A 515 0.52 33.84 -6.19
C ASN A 515 -0.33 33.09 -5.15
N SER A 516 -0.30 33.56 -3.89
CA SER A 516 -1.05 32.95 -2.79
C SER A 516 -2.57 33.05 -2.96
N ASN A 517 -3.07 34.09 -3.63
CA ASN A 517 -4.50 34.30 -3.85
C ASN A 517 -5.04 33.24 -4.82
N LEU A 518 -4.41 33.11 -6.00
CA LEU A 518 -4.73 32.05 -6.96
C LEU A 518 -4.60 30.66 -6.33
N ASN A 519 -3.55 30.43 -5.55
CA ASN A 519 -3.36 29.18 -4.83
C ASN A 519 -4.58 28.80 -3.98
N SER A 520 -5.13 29.73 -3.19
CA SER A 520 -6.27 29.44 -2.32
C SER A 520 -7.49 28.91 -3.08
N HIS A 521 -7.74 29.44 -4.29
CA HIS A 521 -8.80 28.97 -5.17
C HIS A 521 -8.46 27.61 -5.80
N LEU A 522 -7.22 27.40 -6.24
CA LEU A 522 -6.75 26.12 -6.76
C LEU A 522 -6.82 25.02 -5.70
N GLU A 523 -6.48 25.28 -4.44
CA GLU A 523 -6.63 24.30 -3.35
C GLU A 523 -8.07 23.92 -3.09
N THR A 524 -8.97 24.92 -3.12
CA THR A 524 -10.40 24.69 -2.99
C THR A 524 -10.93 23.83 -4.14
N LEU A 525 -10.49 24.12 -5.37
CA LEU A 525 -10.85 23.34 -6.54
C LEU A 525 -10.30 21.91 -6.48
N ALA A 526 -9.03 21.72 -6.11
CA ALA A 526 -8.39 20.42 -6.01
C ALA A 526 -9.09 19.50 -4.98
N LYS A 527 -9.51 20.06 -3.83
CA LYS A 527 -10.27 19.33 -2.82
C LYS A 527 -11.55 18.72 -3.39
N ARG A 528 -12.26 19.45 -4.26
CA ARG A 528 -13.51 18.98 -4.92
C ARG A 528 -13.28 17.82 -5.88
N LEU A 529 -12.05 17.58 -6.35
CA LEU A 529 -11.72 16.46 -7.22
C LEU A 529 -11.41 15.16 -6.46
N SER A 530 -11.17 15.22 -5.14
CA SER A 530 -10.64 14.08 -4.37
C SER A 530 -11.47 12.81 -4.55
N THR A 531 -12.79 12.88 -4.34
CA THR A 531 -13.67 11.70 -4.46
C THR A 531 -13.69 11.14 -5.88
N HIS A 532 -13.72 12.00 -6.90
CA HIS A 532 -13.70 11.56 -8.30
C HIS A 532 -12.39 10.87 -8.67
N ILE A 533 -11.26 11.31 -8.11
CA ILE A 533 -9.96 10.67 -8.30
C ILE A 533 -9.94 9.30 -7.65
N SER A 534 -10.44 9.18 -6.41
CA SER A 534 -10.58 7.89 -5.73
C SER A 534 -11.42 6.91 -6.57
N THR A 535 -12.59 7.33 -7.04
CA THR A 535 -13.46 6.51 -7.89
C THR A 535 -12.80 6.14 -9.23
N ALA A 536 -12.11 7.08 -9.89
CA ALA A 536 -11.41 6.79 -11.13
C ALA A 536 -10.29 5.75 -10.91
N ASN A 537 -9.58 5.83 -9.79
CA ASN A 537 -8.50 4.91 -9.42
C ASN A 537 -8.99 3.49 -9.08
N GLU A 538 -10.26 3.29 -8.74
CA GLU A 538 -10.83 1.93 -8.62
C GLU A 538 -10.77 1.15 -9.96
N SER A 539 -10.88 1.85 -11.10
CA SER A 539 -10.71 1.21 -12.41
C SER A 539 -9.25 0.82 -12.70
N ILE A 540 -8.30 1.57 -12.13
CA ILE A 540 -6.86 1.32 -12.28
C ILE A 540 -6.46 0.05 -11.54
N VAL A 541 -7.06 -0.25 -10.39
CA VAL A 541 -6.84 -1.52 -9.65
C VAL A 541 -7.01 -2.73 -10.58
N LYS A 542 -8.09 -2.75 -11.36
CA LYS A 542 -8.37 -3.85 -12.32
C LYS A 542 -7.40 -3.85 -13.50
N ALA A 543 -6.97 -2.68 -13.96
CA ALA A 543 -6.01 -2.57 -15.06
C ALA A 543 -4.61 -3.06 -14.65
N VAL A 544 -4.15 -2.70 -13.45
CA VAL A 544 -2.89 -3.18 -12.88
C VAL A 544 -2.94 -4.69 -12.70
N ALA A 545 -4.01 -5.25 -12.13
CA ALA A 545 -4.15 -6.70 -11.98
C ALA A 545 -4.02 -7.43 -13.32
N ARG A 546 -4.70 -6.93 -14.37
CA ARG A 546 -4.63 -7.50 -15.73
C ARG A 546 -3.25 -7.37 -16.38
N ALA A 547 -2.44 -6.38 -16.00
CA ALA A 547 -1.09 -6.22 -16.55
C ALA A 547 -0.11 -7.31 -16.06
N TYR A 548 -0.44 -7.99 -14.97
CA TYR A 548 0.35 -9.08 -14.37
C TYR A 548 -0.28 -10.47 -14.57
N GLN A 549 -1.39 -10.57 -15.31
CA GLN A 549 -2.03 -11.83 -15.73
C GLN A 549 -1.61 -12.16 -17.16
#